data_AF-A0A2G9RJN9-F1
#
_entry.id   AF-A0A2G9RJN9-F1
#
_cell.length_a   1.000
_cell.length_b   1.000
_cell.length_c   1.000
_cell.angle_alpha   90.00
_cell.angle_beta   90.00
_cell.angle_gamma   90.00
#
_symmetry.space_group_name_H-M   'P 1'
#
loop_
_entity.id
_entity.type
_entity.pdbx_description
1 polymer ?
#
loop_
_entity_poly.entity_id
_entity_poly.type
_entity_poly.pdbx_seq_one_letter_code
_entity_poly.pdbx_strand_id
1 'polypeptide(L)'
;RSAFLAAHIPLFLYPFLHTVSKTRPFEYLRLTSLGVIGALVKTDEQEVINFLLTTEIIPLCLRIMESGSELSKTVATFILQKILLDDTGLAYICQTYERFSHVAMILDNV
;
A
#
# COMPACT_ATOMS: atom_id res chain seq x y z
N ARG A 1 -11.61 9.93 -10.95
CA ARG A 1 -10.65 8.96 -10.36
C ARG A 1 -9.98 8.17 -11.47
N SER A 2 -10.73 7.61 -12.41
CA SER A 2 -10.17 6.91 -13.57
C SER A 2 -9.18 7.75 -14.40
N ALA A 3 -9.42 9.04 -14.62
CA ALA A 3 -8.43 9.92 -15.29
C ALA A 3 -7.11 10.07 -14.50
N PHE A 4 -7.18 10.05 -13.16
CA PHE A 4 -6.00 10.13 -12.28
C PHE A 4 -5.19 8.82 -12.33
N LEU A 5 -5.89 7.68 -12.38
CA LEU A 5 -5.30 6.35 -12.50
C LEU A 5 -4.70 6.14 -13.90
N ALA A 6 -5.43 6.51 -14.95
CA ALA A 6 -5.00 6.43 -16.34
C ALA A 6 -3.76 7.32 -16.62
N ALA A 7 -3.67 8.47 -15.95
CA ALA A 7 -2.50 9.33 -16.02
C ALA A 7 -1.30 8.80 -15.21
N HIS A 8 -1.43 7.65 -14.54
CA HIS A 8 -0.38 7.03 -13.70
C HIS A 8 0.19 7.98 -12.62
N ILE A 9 -0.59 8.98 -12.20
CA ILE A 9 -0.17 9.96 -11.19
C ILE A 9 0.22 9.30 -9.85
N PRO A 10 -0.44 8.21 -9.37
CA PRO A 10 -0.02 7.54 -8.14
C PRO A 10 1.46 7.15 -8.12
N LEU A 11 2.07 6.81 -9.27
CA LEU A 11 3.47 6.38 -9.34
C LEU A 11 4.45 7.47 -8.89
N PHE A 12 4.10 8.75 -9.06
CA PHE A 12 4.93 9.86 -8.59
C PHE A 12 4.98 9.96 -7.07
N LEU A 13 4.08 9.28 -6.34
CA LEU A 13 4.09 9.24 -4.88
C LEU A 13 4.98 8.13 -4.32
N TYR A 14 5.37 7.14 -5.13
CA TYR A 14 6.13 5.98 -4.68
C TYR A 14 7.53 6.36 -4.18
N PRO A 15 8.26 7.30 -4.83
CA PRO A 15 9.51 7.83 -4.28
C PRO A 15 9.36 8.40 -2.86
N PHE A 16 8.22 9.02 -2.54
CA PHE A 16 7.95 9.53 -1.19
C PHE A 16 7.73 8.41 -0.18
N LEU A 17 7.01 7.36 -0.58
CA LEU A 17 6.78 6.16 0.23
C LEU A 17 8.06 5.36 0.50
N HIS A 18 9.06 5.44 -0.39
CA HIS A 18 10.36 4.79 -0.21
C HIS A 18 11.30 5.50 0.79
N THR A 19 10.99 6.74 1.20
CA THR A 19 11.85 7.49 2.11
C THR A 19 11.94 6.81 3.48
N VAL A 20 13.14 6.77 4.08
CA VAL A 20 13.39 6.09 5.37
C VAL A 20 13.67 7.07 6.53
N SER A 21 13.78 8.37 6.22
CA SER A 21 14.02 9.39 7.24
C SER A 21 12.87 9.44 8.25
N LYS A 22 13.22 9.37 9.54
CA LYS A 22 12.29 9.47 10.67
C LYS A 22 12.06 10.90 11.15
N THR A 23 12.54 11.89 10.40
CA THR A 23 12.23 13.29 10.71
C THR A 23 10.76 13.59 10.42
N ARG A 24 10.16 14.46 11.23
CA ARG A 24 8.75 14.83 11.12
C ARG A 24 8.30 15.23 9.69
N PRO A 25 9.08 15.99 8.89
CA PRO A 25 8.69 16.31 7.52
C PRO A 25 8.53 15.07 6.62
N PHE A 26 9.42 14.09 6.74
CA PHE A 26 9.36 12.86 5.95
C PHE A 26 8.26 11.90 6.42
N GLU A 27 7.98 11.85 7.72
CA GLU A 27 6.81 11.12 8.23
C GLU A 27 5.51 11.69 7.71
N TYR A 28 5.35 13.01 7.74
CA TYR A 28 4.17 13.68 7.20
C TYR A 28 4.04 13.46 5.69
N LEU A 29 5.14 13.58 4.94
CA LEU A 29 5.18 13.33 3.50
C LEU A 29 4.70 11.90 3.15
N ARG A 30 5.18 10.88 3.88
CA ARG A 30 4.71 9.50 3.71
C ARG A 30 3.24 9.35 4.07
N LEU A 31 2.80 9.89 5.20
CA LEU A 31 1.41 9.81 5.65
C LEU A 31 0.45 10.45 4.64
N THR A 32 0.78 11.63 4.11
CA THR A 32 -0.02 12.29 3.07
C THR A 32 -0.05 11.47 1.78
N SER A 33 1.09 10.91 1.37
CA SER A 33 1.17 10.05 0.18
C SER A 33 0.34 8.77 0.32
N LEU A 34 0.42 8.10 1.48
CA LEU A 34 -0.44 6.97 1.83
C LEU A 34 -1.90 7.37 1.85
N GLY A 35 -2.23 8.57 2.32
CA GLY A 35 -3.60 9.10 2.32
C GLY A 35 -4.21 9.16 0.92
N VAL A 36 -3.42 9.52 -0.11
CA VAL A 36 -3.88 9.50 -1.51
C VAL A 36 -4.16 8.07 -1.96
N ILE A 37 -3.27 7.12 -1.70
CA ILE A 37 -3.46 5.71 -2.06
C ILE A 37 -4.66 5.11 -1.30
N GLY A 38 -4.79 5.40 0.00
CA GLY A 38 -5.90 5.02 0.84
C GLY A 38 -7.25 5.55 0.32
N ALA A 39 -7.27 6.77 -0.23
CA ALA A 39 -8.45 7.34 -0.85
C ALA A 39 -8.82 6.66 -2.19
N LEU A 40 -7.84 6.10 -2.91
CA LEU A 40 -8.10 5.32 -4.14
C LEU A 40 -8.74 3.97 -3.81
N VAL A 41 -8.16 3.20 -2.90
CA VAL A 41 -8.68 1.86 -2.54
C VAL A 41 -10.01 1.91 -1.78
N LYS A 42 -10.42 3.08 -1.30
CA LYS A 42 -11.70 3.28 -0.61
C LYS A 42 -12.93 3.10 -1.50
N THR A 43 -12.79 3.17 -2.82
CA THR A 43 -13.93 3.11 -3.74
C THR A 43 -14.30 1.70 -4.16
N ASP A 44 -13.54 0.68 -3.77
CA ASP A 44 -13.76 -0.73 -4.12
C ASP A 44 -13.81 -0.97 -5.65
N GLU A 45 -13.18 -0.08 -6.42
CA GLU A 45 -13.06 -0.19 -7.88
C GLU A 45 -11.96 -1.20 -8.24
N GLN A 46 -12.32 -2.26 -8.96
CA GLN A 46 -11.38 -3.32 -9.35
C GLN A 46 -10.22 -2.80 -10.22
N GLU A 47 -10.43 -1.72 -11.01
CA GLU A 47 -9.35 -1.08 -11.77
C GLU A 47 -8.22 -0.57 -10.87
N VAL A 48 -8.56 -0.07 -9.68
CA VAL A 48 -7.60 0.44 -8.72
C VAL A 48 -6.77 -0.70 -8.14
N ILE A 49 -7.42 -1.82 -7.77
CA ILE A 49 -6.71 -2.99 -7.24
C ILE A 49 -5.75 -3.54 -8.30
N ASN A 50 -6.22 -3.75 -9.52
CA ASN A 50 -5.39 -4.24 -10.63
C ASN A 50 -4.19 -3.32 -10.91
N PHE A 51 -4.41 -2.01 -10.95
CA PHE A 51 -3.33 -1.05 -11.08
C PHE A 51 -2.29 -1.22 -9.97
N LEU A 52 -2.74 -1.23 -8.71
CA LEU A 52 -1.87 -1.33 -7.53
C LEU A 52 -1.06 -2.64 -7.46
N LEU A 53 -1.65 -3.76 -7.88
CA LEU A 53 -0.96 -5.05 -7.96
C LEU A 53 0.20 -5.03 -8.96
N THR A 54 0.08 -4.24 -10.03
CA THR A 54 1.13 -4.13 -11.07
C THR A 54 2.24 -3.13 -10.72
N THR A 55 2.07 -2.31 -9.68
CA THR A 55 2.96 -1.17 -9.41
C THR A 55 3.79 -1.29 -8.14
N GLU A 56 3.87 -2.46 -7.49
CA GLU A 56 4.66 -2.73 -6.27
C GLU A 56 4.15 -2.02 -4.99
N ILE A 57 2.85 -1.75 -4.85
CA ILE A 57 2.33 -1.14 -3.60
C ILE A 57 2.48 -2.07 -2.39
N ILE A 58 2.36 -3.39 -2.58
CA ILE A 58 2.33 -4.37 -1.48
C ILE A 58 3.66 -4.36 -0.72
N PRO A 59 4.84 -4.52 -1.36
CA PRO A 59 6.13 -4.38 -0.66
C PRO A 59 6.31 -3.06 0.08
N LEU A 60 5.80 -1.95 -0.48
CA LEU A 60 5.83 -0.63 0.17
C LEU A 60 4.97 -0.58 1.43
N CYS A 61 3.73 -1.07 1.35
CA CYS A 61 2.84 -1.16 2.50
C CYS A 61 3.44 -2.03 3.61
N LEU A 62 3.99 -3.21 3.28
CA LEU A 62 4.60 -4.10 4.26
C LEU A 62 5.79 -3.45 5.00
N ARG A 63 6.67 -2.75 4.27
CA ARG A 63 7.80 -2.01 4.90
C ARG A 63 7.32 -0.93 5.86
N ILE A 64 6.26 -0.22 5.49
CA ILE A 64 5.67 0.84 6.33
C ILE A 64 4.95 0.23 7.54
N MET A 65 4.25 -0.90 7.38
CA MET A 65 3.63 -1.64 8.48
C MET A 65 4.67 -2.11 9.49
N GLU A 66 5.85 -2.54 9.04
CA GLU A 66 6.95 -2.98 9.90
C GLU A 66 7.54 -1.81 10.69
N SER A 67 7.91 -0.72 10.02
CA SER A 67 8.84 0.29 10.58
C SER A 67 8.32 1.73 10.63
N GLY A 68 7.10 1.99 10.16
CA GLY A 68 6.49 3.32 10.11
C GLY A 68 5.95 3.82 11.46
N SER A 69 5.58 5.12 11.50
CA SER A 69 4.80 5.71 12.59
C SER A 69 3.45 5.00 12.73
N GLU A 70 2.87 4.97 13.92
CA GLU A 70 1.55 4.36 14.20
C GLU A 70 0.47 4.72 13.15
N LEU A 71 0.28 6.00 12.85
CA LEU A 71 -0.70 6.45 11.84
C LEU A 71 -0.40 5.91 10.44
N SER A 72 0.87 5.93 10.02
CA SER A 72 1.29 5.38 8.73
C SER A 72 1.08 3.86 8.68
N LYS A 73 1.32 3.14 9.78
CA LYS A 73 1.01 1.70 9.88
C LYS A 73 -0.48 1.47 9.71
N THR A 74 -1.33 2.22 10.41
CA THR A 74 -2.80 2.11 10.26
C THR A 74 -3.26 2.29 8.81
N VAL A 75 -2.74 3.31 8.11
CA VAL A 75 -3.14 3.56 6.71
C VAL A 75 -2.57 2.49 5.77
N ALA A 76 -1.34 2.03 5.97
CA ALA A 76 -0.75 0.97 5.16
C ALA A 76 -1.47 -0.38 5.35
N THR A 77 -1.82 -0.73 6.58
CA THR A 77 -2.65 -1.91 6.90
C THR A 77 -4.02 -1.80 6.25
N PHE A 78 -4.66 -0.63 6.30
CA PHE A 78 -5.94 -0.40 5.63
C PHE A 78 -5.85 -0.61 4.10
N ILE A 79 -4.78 -0.13 3.46
CA ILE A 79 -4.55 -0.37 2.03
C ILE A 79 -4.38 -1.86 1.74
N LEU A 80 -3.55 -2.56 2.52
CA LEU A 80 -3.35 -4.00 2.36
C LEU A 80 -4.66 -4.79 2.58
N GLN A 81 -5.45 -4.39 3.58
CA GLN A 81 -6.77 -4.97 3.84
C GLN A 81 -7.70 -4.83 2.63
N LYS A 82 -7.77 -3.65 2.01
CA LYS A 82 -8.58 -3.43 0.81
C LYS A 82 -8.12 -4.31 -0.36
N ILE A 83 -6.82 -4.53 -0.53
CA ILE A 83 -6.30 -5.46 -1.53
C ILE A 83 -6.71 -6.90 -1.22
N LEU A 84 -6.63 -7.34 0.04
CA LEU A 84 -7.00 -8.69 0.47
C LEU A 84 -8.51 -8.97 0.40
N LEU A 85 -9.35 -7.93 0.43
CA LEU A 85 -10.81 -8.06 0.27
C LEU A 85 -11.24 -8.25 -1.19
N ASP A 86 -10.36 -7.95 -2.15
CA ASP A 86 -10.59 -8.22 -3.57
C ASP A 86 -10.07 -9.61 -3.94
N ASP A 87 -10.85 -10.38 -4.71
CA ASP A 87 -10.51 -11.75 -5.10
C ASP A 87 -9.19 -11.83 -5.88
N THR A 88 -8.90 -10.83 -6.72
CA THR A 88 -7.67 -10.78 -7.51
C THR A 88 -6.48 -10.44 -6.61
N GLY A 89 -6.67 -9.51 -5.67
CA GLY A 89 -5.64 -9.15 -4.68
C GLY A 89 -5.31 -10.30 -3.73
N LEU A 90 -6.33 -11.01 -3.23
CA LEU A 90 -6.14 -12.20 -2.40
C LEU A 90 -5.42 -13.31 -3.18
N ALA A 91 -5.87 -13.62 -4.40
CA ALA A 91 -5.23 -14.60 -5.25
C ALA A 91 -3.76 -14.24 -5.54
N TYR A 92 -3.47 -12.96 -5.77
CA TYR A 92 -2.10 -12.48 -6.00
C TYR A 92 -1.16 -12.70 -4.80
N ILE A 93 -1.64 -12.41 -3.59
CA ILE A 93 -0.87 -12.59 -2.35
C ILE A 93 -0.66 -14.08 -2.05
N CYS A 94 -1.69 -14.90 -2.25
CA CYS A 94 -1.65 -16.34 -2.02
C CYS A 94 -1.03 -17.14 -3.19
N GLN A 95 -0.58 -16.47 -4.26
CA GLN A 95 -0.07 -17.13 -5.47
C GLN A 95 1.21 -17.94 -5.22
N THR A 96 2.06 -17.47 -4.30
CA THR A 96 3.37 -18.06 -4.00
C THR A 96 3.55 -18.12 -2.49
N TYR A 97 4.24 -19.14 -2.00
CA TYR A 97 4.55 -19.27 -0.58
C TYR A 97 5.27 -18.04 -0.03
N GLU A 98 6.21 -17.46 -0.79
CA GLU A 98 7.03 -16.31 -0.39
C GLU A 98 6.19 -15.05 -0.15
N ARG A 99 5.25 -14.75 -1.06
CA ARG A 99 4.34 -13.60 -0.90
C ARG A 99 3.44 -13.77 0.33
N PHE A 100 2.84 -14.94 0.47
CA PHE A 100 1.96 -15.26 1.60
C PHE A 100 2.73 -15.19 2.92
N SER A 101 3.88 -15.86 3.00
CA SER A 101 4.67 -15.95 4.24
C SER A 101 5.20 -14.58 4.67
N HIS A 102 5.60 -13.72 3.73
CA HIS A 102 6.03 -12.37 4.04
C HIS A 102 4.88 -11.53 4.62
N VAL A 103 3.68 -11.59 4.03
CA VAL A 103 2.51 -10.89 4.59
C VAL A 103 2.17 -11.43 5.99
N ALA A 104 2.13 -12.76 6.16
CA ALA A 104 1.81 -13.38 7.44
C ALA A 104 2.83 -13.00 8.54
N MET A 105 4.13 -13.00 8.21
CA MET A 105 5.19 -12.60 9.13
C MET A 105 5.06 -11.14 9.57
N ILE A 106 4.74 -10.22 8.66
CA ILE A 106 4.55 -8.82 9.04
C ILE A 106 3.32 -8.67 9.93
N LEU A 107 2.20 -9.35 9.62
CA LEU A 107 0.99 -9.29 10.43
C LEU A 107 1.18 -9.84 11.85
N ASP A 108 2.05 -10.84 12.05
CA ASP A 108 2.40 -11.38 13.37
C ASP A 108 3.18 -10.36 14.24
N ASN A 109 3.83 -9.38 13.59
CA ASN A 109 4.64 -8.35 14.23
C ASN A 109 3.94 -6.99 14.38
N VAL A 110 2.65 -6.89 14.03
CA VAL A 110 1.86 -5.63 14.06
C VAL A 110 1.16 -5.43 15.40
#